data_AF-A0A380DUZ0-F1
#
_entry.id   AF-A0A380DUZ0-F1
#
_cell.length_a   1.000
_cell.length_b   1.000
_cell.length_c   1.000
_cell.angle_alpha   90.00
_cell.angle_beta   90.00
_cell.angle_gamma   90.00
#
_symmetry.space_group_name_H-M   'P 1'
#
loop_
_entity.id
_entity.type
_entity.pdbx_description
1 polymer ?
#
loop_
_entity_poly.entity_id
_entity_poly.type
_entity_poly.pdbx_seq_one_letter_code
_entity_poly.pdbx_strand_id
1 'polypeptide(L)' 'MEKVGNDGVITIEESNGLNTELEVVEGMQFDRGYQSPYMVTDSDKMVAELERPYILVTDKKSLLSKISYLY' A
#
# COMPACT_ATOMS: atom_id res chain seq x y z
N MET A 1 -2.86 -21.02 -9.91
CA MET A 1 -3.18 -20.09 -11.01
C MET A 1 -4.67 -20.03 -11.32
N GLU A 2 -5.44 -21.11 -11.25
CA GLU A 2 -6.90 -21.07 -11.47
C GLU A 2 -7.68 -20.14 -10.50
N LYS A 3 -7.14 -19.90 -9.30
CA LYS A 3 -7.74 -19.01 -8.28
C LYS A 3 -7.44 -17.52 -8.45
N VAL A 4 -6.44 -17.16 -9.26
CA VAL A 4 -6.03 -15.77 -9.45
C VAL A 4 -6.42 -15.43 -10.89
N GLY A 5 -7.44 -14.60 -11.08
CA GLY A 5 -7.86 -14.18 -12.42
C GLY A 5 -6.75 -13.47 -13.18
N ASN A 6 -6.97 -13.15 -14.46
CA ASN A 6 -5.97 -12.47 -15.30
C ASN A 6 -5.46 -11.14 -14.72
N ASP A 7 -6.22 -10.49 -13.84
CA ASP A 7 -5.90 -9.20 -13.23
C ASP A 7 -5.31 -9.31 -11.81
N GLY A 8 -5.06 -10.53 -11.31
CA GLY A 8 -4.58 -10.72 -9.95
C GLY A 8 -3.07 -10.52 -9.83
N VAL A 9 -2.68 -9.73 -8.83
CA VAL A 9 -1.28 -9.49 -8.47
C VAL A 9 -0.74 -10.67 -7.68
N ILE A 10 0.45 -11.15 -8.04
CA ILE A 10 1.16 -12.20 -7.32
C ILE A 10 2.39 -11.58 -6.65
N THR A 11 2.40 -11.54 -5.32
CA THR A 11 3.58 -11.21 -4.52
C THR A 11 4.25 -12.50 -4.06
N ILE A 12 5.57 -12.58 -4.21
CA ILE A 12 6.35 -13.74 -3.75
C ILE A 12 7.14 -13.30 -2.52
N GLU A 13 6.92 -13.98 -1.40
CA GLU A 13 7.72 -13.82 -0.18
C GLU A 13 8.65 -15.03 -0.01
N GLU A 14 9.94 -14.78 0.17
CA GLU A 14 10.90 -15.83 0.50
C GLU A 14 10.73 -16.24 1.98
N SER A 15 10.04 -17.35 2.21
CA SER A 15 9.93 -17.99 3.52
C SER A 15 10.94 -19.12 3.65
N ASN A 16 11.59 -19.24 4.81
CA ASN A 16 12.53 -20.33 5.12
C ASN A 16 11.85 -21.69 5.36
N GLY A 17 10.55 -21.81 5.08
CA GLY A 17 9.77 -23.04 5.26
C GLY A 17 10.01 -24.06 4.14
N LEU A 18 9.97 -25.36 4.49
CA LEU A 18 10.06 -26.48 3.54
C LEU A 18 8.82 -26.64 2.64
N ASN A 19 7.74 -25.88 2.89
CA ASN A 19 6.46 -25.98 2.21
C ASN A 19 6.13 -24.68 1.49
N THR A 20 5.59 -24.78 0.28
CA THR A 20 5.04 -23.65 -0.47
C THR A 20 3.60 -23.41 -0.01
N GLU A 21 3.34 -22.24 0.56
CA GLU A 21 2.01 -21.79 0.95
C GLU A 21 1.50 -20.75 -0.05
N LEU A 22 0.23 -20.85 -0.46
CA LEU A 22 -0.44 -19.88 -1.32
C LEU A 22 -1.58 -19.25 -0.53
N GLU A 23 -1.42 -17.99 -0.17
CA GLU A 23 -2.47 -17.18 0.43
C GLU A 23 -3.10 -16.28 -0.63
N VAL A 24 -4.44 -16.25 -0.69
CA VAL A 24 -5.18 -15.34 -1.57
C VAL A 24 -5.86 -14.33 -0.66
N VAL A 25 -5.44 -13.07 -0.76
CA VAL A 25 -5.99 -11.95 0.03
C VAL A 25 -6.82 -11.07 -0.89
N GLU A 26 -8.02 -10.68 -0.43
CA GLU A 26 -8.82 -9.66 -1.10
C GLU A 26 -8.19 -8.29 -0.86
N GLY A 27 -7.64 -7.70 -1.91
CA GLY A 27 -6.94 -6.42 -1.84
C GLY A 27 -6.84 -5.75 -3.20
N MET A 28 -6.30 -4.54 -3.20
CA MET A 28 -6.08 -3.76 -4.42
C MET A 28 -4.67 -3.18 -4.39
N GLN A 29 -3.94 -3.33 -5.49
CA GLN A 29 -2.67 -2.66 -5.71
C GLN A 29 -2.90 -1.37 -6.51
N PHE A 30 -2.17 -0.32 -6.15
CA PHE A 30 -2.10 0.91 -6.92
C PHE A 30 -0.72 1.04 -7.54
N ASP A 31 -0.65 1.55 -8.78
CA ASP A 31 0.63 1.81 -9.47
C ASP A 31 1.41 2.99 -8.88
N ARG A 32 0.76 3.82 -8.06
CA ARG A 32 1.37 5.00 -7.44
C ARG A 32 1.78 4.69 -6.00
N GLY A 33 3.06 4.88 -5.70
CA GLY A 33 3.62 4.79 -4.35
C GLY A 33 3.32 6.02 -3.49
N TYR A 34 4.03 6.12 -2.35
CA TYR A 34 3.91 7.26 -1.44
C TYR A 34 4.36 8.58 -2.08
N GLN A 35 3.71 9.68 -1.69
CA GLN A 35 4.00 11.00 -2.27
C GLN A 35 5.35 11.58 -1.82
N SER A 36 5.81 11.20 -0.62
CA SER A 36 6.99 11.77 0.01
C SER A 36 7.80 10.68 0.72
N PRO A 37 9.15 10.69 0.62
CA PRO A 37 10.00 9.74 1.34
C PRO A 37 9.82 9.74 2.86
N TYR A 38 9.32 10.85 3.43
CA TYR A 38 9.00 10.94 4.87
C TYR A 38 7.81 10.03 5.29
N MET A 39 7.13 9.38 4.34
CA MET A 39 6.07 8.42 4.61
C MET A 39 6.60 6.98 4.80
N VAL A 40 7.90 6.74 4.59
CA VAL A 40 8.53 5.43 4.79
C VAL A 40 8.54 5.08 6.27
N THR A 41 8.11 3.86 6.61
CA THR A 41 8.09 3.34 7.98
C THR A 41 9.21 2.33 8.21
N ASP A 42 9.61 1.58 7.17
CA ASP A 42 10.78 0.71 7.16
C ASP A 42 11.80 1.29 6.17
N SER A 43 12.84 1.90 6.74
CA SER A 43 13.89 2.58 5.96
C SER A 43 14.85 1.62 5.26
N ASP A 44 14.97 0.38 5.74
CA ASP A 44 15.86 -0.61 5.14
C ASP A 44 15.23 -1.19 3.87
N LYS A 45 13.92 -1.45 3.92
CA LYS A 45 13.15 -1.94 2.77
C LYS A 45 12.58 -0.82 1.89
N MET A 46 12.64 0.43 2.33
CA MET A 46 12.05 1.60 1.66
C MET A 46 10.54 1.48 1.43
N VAL A 47 9.82 0.91 2.40
CA VAL A 47 8.37 0.66 2.35
C VAL A 47 7.60 1.41 3.43
N ALA A 48 6.31 1.65 3.18
CA ALA A 48 5.37 2.18 4.14
C ALA A 48 4.35 1.10 4.50
N GLU A 49 4.48 0.52 5.68
CA GLU A 49 3.64 -0.54 6.21
C GLU A 49 2.81 0.04 7.38
N LEU A 50 1.48 -0.05 7.27
CA LEU A 50 0.54 0.49 8.25
C LEU A 50 -0.43 -0.60 8.69
N GLU A 51 -0.64 -0.75 9.99
CA GLU A 51 -1.63 -1.67 10.54
C GLU A 51 -3.00 -0.97 10.63
N ARG A 52 -4.04 -1.56 10.03
CA ARG A 52 -5.42 -1.04 10.02
C ARG A 52 -5.52 0.46 9.66
N PRO A 53 -4.95 0.91 8.53
CA PRO A 53 -5.00 2.31 8.14
C PRO A 53 -6.42 2.74 7.75
N TYR A 54 -6.73 4.01 8.00
CA TYR A 54 -7.89 4.65 7.37
C TYR A 54 -7.56 5.01 5.92
N ILE A 55 -8.47 4.70 4.99
CA ILE A 55 -8.33 5.04 3.57
C ILE A 55 -9.21 6.25 3.26
N LEU A 56 -8.60 7.34 2.77
CA LEU A 56 -9.30 8.52 2.27
C LEU A 56 -9.18 8.59 0.74
N VAL A 57 -10.33 8.59 0.05
CA VAL A 57 -10.40 8.75 -1.40
C VAL A 57 -11.05 10.09 -1.71
N THR A 58 -10.40 10.92 -2.54
CA THR A 58 -10.94 12.21 -2.99
C THR A 58 -10.59 12.45 -4.46
N ASP A 59 -11.50 13.10 -5.18
CA ASP A 59 -11.36 13.55 -6.57
C ASP A 59 -10.66 14.91 -6.67
N LYS A 60 -10.50 15.63 -5.55
CA LYS A 60 -9.84 16.92 -5.49
C LYS A 60 -8.34 16.75 -5.36
N LYS A 61 -7.58 17.49 -6.16
CA LYS A 61 -6.13 17.63 -5.96
C LYS A 61 -5.87 18.15 -4.54
N SER A 62 -5.13 17.40 -3.74
CA SER A 62 -4.72 17.82 -2.40
C SER A 62 -3.92 19.13 -2.49
N LEU A 63 -4.57 20.23 -2.14
CA LEU A 63 -4.01 21.57 -2.02
C LEU A 63 -3.94 21.86 -0.51
N LEU A 64 -2.94 21.30 0.15
CA LEU A 64 -2.64 21.66 1.54
C LEU A 64 -1.93 23.02 1.57
N SER A 65 -2.70 24.08 1.83
CA SER A 65 -2.34 25.24 2.69
C SER A 65 -3.35 26.39 2.52
N LYS A 66 -4.54 26.25 3.09
CA LYS A 66 -5.24 27.40 3.67
C LYS A 66 -5.48 27.10 5.13
N ILE A 67 -4.41 27.25 5.91
CA ILE A 67 -4.55 27.57 7.34
C ILE A 67 -4.95 29.04 7.36
N SER A 68 -6.24 29.31 7.15
CA SER A 68 -6.82 30.58 7.54
C SER A 68 -6.93 30.52 9.06
N TYR A 69 -5.95 31.09 9.77
CA TYR A 69 -6.19 31.53 11.12
C TYR A 69 -7.28 32.61 11.04
N LEU A 70 -8.54 32.24 11.31
CA LEU A 70 -9.54 33.23 11.67
C LEU A 70 -9.12 33.79 13.03
N TYR A 71 -8.76 35.07 13.04
CA TYR A 71 -8.92 35.92 14.21
C TYR A 71 -10.40 36.21 14.43
#